data_AF-A0A1F4BC56-F1
#
_entry.id   AF-A0A1F4BC56-F1
#
_cell.length_a   1.000
_cell.length_b   1.000
_cell.length_c   1.000
_cell.angle_alpha   90.00
_cell.angle_beta   90.00
_cell.angle_gamma   90.00
#
_symmetry.space_group_name_H-M   'P 1'
#
loop_
_entity.id
_entity.type
_entity.pdbx_description
1 polymer ?
#
loop_
_entity_poly.entity_id
_entity_poly.type
_entity_poly.pdbx_seq_one_letter_code
_entity_poly.pdbx_strand_id
1 'polypeptide(L)'
;MKWLKWIGGIAGVIVLALAVVPFFISLNDYIPQIEKEISARIKEPVKIGGLRAAGLPLPHVTVDGITVGKSEDIKVGKVTVTPDLGSLLGATKVIKTIEIDGLVLTQKAIDKIPGWIPADDGKAAQPPAVRVESIKLDDAVVKLQKATFGPFDARLDLTHEGNLENASIVGRDGKLKAFIKPQKSGYLIDAAAKSWKLPVGPPIQFDELTVKGVATLKDAALSEVRARLYGGTIAGKVNVAWQKGLQLKGSADVNQVEVRSLLQALGRPPTLSGKLVARPVVFSANAPRPDQIVKALRLETPFDVHNGVLHGVDIRKAATSLIKKDGGKGGETRFDKLSGHLVLDRGTRRLTQLNVVSGSLAADGNVTITPRDELSGRINANIKAASVGAATVPLNVTGTLESPLLYPTGGTMAGAAVGTVILGPGVGTSIGAKVGQWTEGLFGK
;
A
#
# COMPACT_ATOMS: atom_id res chain seq x y z
N MET A 1 -26.48 -2.82 -6.58
CA MET A 1 -25.80 -2.85 -5.25
C MET A 1 -26.81 -2.51 -4.17
N LYS A 2 -26.97 -3.37 -3.15
CA LYS A 2 -28.12 -3.31 -2.21
C LYS A 2 -28.02 -2.27 -1.09
N TRP A 3 -26.83 -1.73 -0.81
CA TRP A 3 -26.66 -0.60 0.11
C TRP A 3 -27.25 0.71 -0.44
N LEU A 4 -27.33 0.84 -1.77
CA LEU A 4 -28.03 1.96 -2.44
C LEU A 4 -29.55 1.87 -2.32
N LYS A 5 -30.11 0.66 -2.25
CA LYS A 5 -31.53 0.45 -1.89
C LYS A 5 -31.82 0.83 -0.43
N TRP A 6 -30.79 0.89 0.43
CA TRP A 6 -30.90 1.27 1.83
C TRP A 6 -30.86 2.78 2.03
N ILE A 7 -29.98 3.50 1.31
CA ILE A 7 -30.07 4.96 1.18
C ILE A 7 -31.42 5.35 0.56
N GLY A 8 -31.89 4.59 -0.44
CA GLY A 8 -33.24 4.75 -0.99
C GLY A 8 -34.37 4.31 -0.06
N GLY A 9 -34.12 3.44 0.91
CA GLY A 9 -35.06 3.06 1.96
C GLY A 9 -35.18 4.13 3.04
N ILE A 10 -34.07 4.73 3.46
CA ILE A 10 -34.02 5.88 4.38
C ILE A 10 -34.69 7.08 3.73
N ALA A 11 -34.29 7.41 2.51
CA ALA A 11 -34.87 8.49 1.75
C ALA A 11 -36.33 8.19 1.38
N GLY A 12 -36.69 6.92 1.21
CA GLY A 12 -38.06 6.48 1.01
C GLY A 12 -38.95 6.59 2.23
N VAL A 13 -38.46 6.31 3.44
CA VAL A 13 -39.18 6.60 4.69
C VAL A 13 -39.35 8.11 4.88
N ILE A 14 -38.32 8.91 4.55
CA ILE A 14 -38.41 10.37 4.58
C ILE A 14 -39.46 10.88 3.57
N VAL A 15 -39.49 10.34 2.34
CA VAL A 15 -40.48 10.70 1.33
C VAL A 15 -41.88 10.19 1.68
N LEU A 16 -42.02 9.01 2.28
CA LEU A 16 -43.31 8.49 2.73
C LEU A 16 -43.86 9.31 3.90
N ALA A 17 -43.00 9.76 4.82
CA ALA A 17 -43.36 10.68 5.90
C ALA A 17 -43.83 12.06 5.35
N LEU A 18 -43.25 12.51 4.22
CA LEU A 18 -43.65 13.74 3.53
C LEU A 18 -44.94 13.60 2.71
N ALA A 19 -45.26 12.41 2.21
CA ALA A 19 -46.46 12.17 1.41
C ALA A 19 -47.77 12.17 2.24
N VAL A 20 -47.67 12.09 3.58
CA VAL A 20 -48.83 11.92 4.46
C VAL A 20 -49.31 13.21 5.11
N VAL A 21 -48.53 14.31 5.14
CA VAL A 21 -48.95 15.47 5.96
C VAL A 21 -48.94 16.79 5.18
N PRO A 22 -50.12 17.28 4.73
CA PRO A 22 -50.28 18.69 4.43
C PRO A 22 -50.18 19.48 5.75
N PHE A 23 -49.43 20.59 5.73
CA PHE A 23 -49.51 21.79 6.57
C PHE A 23 -49.93 21.60 8.06
N PHE A 24 -49.10 22.07 9.00
CA PHE A 24 -49.38 22.44 10.42
C PHE A 24 -48.59 21.74 11.55
N ILE A 25 -47.68 20.80 11.28
CA ILE A 25 -46.82 20.19 12.33
C ILE A 25 -45.36 20.45 12.04
N SER A 26 -44.56 20.76 13.08
CA SER A 26 -43.11 20.91 12.94
C SER A 26 -42.51 19.56 12.57
N LEU A 27 -41.77 19.52 11.46
CA LEU A 27 -41.05 18.34 10.97
C LEU A 27 -40.15 17.69 12.05
N ASN A 28 -39.75 18.46 13.06
CA ASN A 28 -39.01 17.98 14.22
C ASN A 28 -39.78 17.00 15.12
N ASP A 29 -41.12 17.08 15.18
CA ASP A 29 -41.93 16.19 16.04
C ASP A 29 -41.93 14.74 15.54
N TYR A 30 -41.54 14.52 14.28
CA TYR A 30 -41.41 13.21 13.66
C TYR A 30 -40.02 12.60 13.86
N ILE A 31 -39.04 13.36 14.36
CA ILE A 31 -37.66 12.87 14.60
C ILE A 31 -37.66 11.56 15.41
N PRO A 32 -38.38 11.44 16.56
CA PRO A 32 -38.35 10.20 17.34
C PRO A 32 -38.90 8.97 16.61
N GLN A 33 -39.90 9.15 15.73
CA GLN A 33 -40.45 8.06 14.92
C GLN A 33 -39.48 7.64 13.82
N ILE A 34 -38.90 8.62 13.12
CA ILE A 34 -37.89 8.40 12.08
C ILE A 34 -36.66 7.72 12.67
N GLU A 35 -36.15 8.20 13.81
CA GLU A 35 -35.03 7.59 14.53
C GLU A 35 -35.33 6.13 14.90
N LYS A 36 -36.55 5.83 15.36
CA LYS A 36 -36.96 4.47 15.74
C LYS A 36 -37.01 3.54 14.52
N GLU A 37 -37.61 3.97 13.42
CA GLU A 37 -37.68 3.16 12.19
C GLU A 37 -36.30 2.93 11.58
N ILE A 38 -35.48 3.97 11.52
CA ILE A 38 -34.11 3.86 11.03
C ILE A 38 -33.33 2.95 11.98
N SER A 39 -33.37 3.17 13.29
CA SER A 39 -32.65 2.34 14.26
C SER A 39 -33.06 0.86 14.18
N ALA A 40 -34.33 0.56 13.91
CA ALA A 40 -34.80 -0.81 13.72
C ALA A 40 -34.18 -1.47 12.47
N ARG A 41 -33.97 -0.70 11.38
CA ARG A 41 -33.39 -1.19 10.13
C ARG A 41 -31.87 -1.28 10.17
N ILE A 42 -31.19 -0.32 10.82
CA ILE A 42 -29.72 -0.30 10.98
C ILE A 42 -29.28 -1.22 12.12
N LYS A 43 -30.19 -1.55 13.05
CA LYS A 43 -29.90 -2.23 14.33
C LYS A 43 -28.93 -1.43 15.21
N GLU A 44 -28.85 -0.13 14.98
CA GLU A 44 -28.00 0.80 15.72
C GLU A 44 -28.80 2.05 16.10
N PRO A 45 -28.51 2.68 17.26
CA PRO A 45 -29.19 3.91 17.63
C PRO A 45 -28.80 5.03 16.67
N VAL A 46 -29.79 5.74 16.16
CA VAL A 46 -29.64 6.94 15.32
C VAL A 46 -30.13 8.15 16.10
N LYS A 47 -29.37 9.25 16.00
CA LYS A 47 -29.77 10.57 16.48
C LYS A 47 -29.80 11.56 15.32
N ILE A 48 -30.82 12.41 15.29
CA ILE A 48 -31.02 13.47 14.29
C ILE A 48 -31.10 14.80 15.03
N GLY A 49 -30.29 15.78 14.61
CA GLY A 49 -30.28 17.11 15.22
C GLY A 49 -31.47 17.99 14.82
N GLY A 50 -31.90 17.92 13.56
CA GLY A 50 -33.05 18.69 13.07
C GLY A 50 -33.55 18.27 11.69
N LEU A 51 -34.83 18.55 11.43
CA LEU A 51 -35.48 18.29 10.14
C LEU A 51 -36.09 19.58 9.59
N ARG A 52 -35.74 19.96 8.37
CA ARG A 52 -36.30 21.14 7.69
C ARG A 52 -36.76 20.77 6.29
N ALA A 53 -37.89 21.30 5.87
CA ALA A 53 -38.36 21.24 4.50
C ALA A 53 -38.38 22.65 3.93
N ALA A 54 -37.91 22.82 2.70
CA ALA A 54 -37.94 24.08 1.99
C ALA A 54 -38.56 23.87 0.60
N GLY A 55 -39.44 24.79 0.18
CA GLY A 55 -40.28 24.61 -1.01
C GLY A 55 -39.79 25.28 -2.29
N LEU A 56 -38.81 26.21 -2.23
CA LEU A 56 -38.39 27.03 -3.37
C LEU A 56 -36.86 27.11 -3.49
N PRO A 57 -36.26 27.08 -4.70
CA PRO A 57 -36.89 26.94 -6.03
C PRO A 57 -37.34 25.50 -6.39
N LEU A 58 -36.82 24.48 -5.70
CA LEU A 58 -37.27 23.09 -5.78
C LEU A 58 -37.54 22.58 -4.36
N PRO A 59 -38.61 21.79 -4.12
CA PRO A 59 -38.86 21.23 -2.81
C PRO A 59 -37.73 20.27 -2.45
N HIS A 60 -37.14 20.46 -1.28
CA HIS A 60 -36.09 19.62 -0.75
C HIS A 60 -36.23 19.51 0.76
N VAL A 61 -35.72 18.42 1.31
CA VAL A 61 -35.69 18.18 2.75
C VAL A 61 -34.26 18.07 3.21
N THR A 62 -33.92 18.84 4.24
CA THR A 62 -32.61 18.83 4.87
C THR A 62 -32.71 18.21 6.25
N VAL A 63 -31.85 17.24 6.50
CA VAL A 63 -31.64 16.63 7.81
C VAL A 63 -30.28 17.12 8.32
N ASP A 64 -30.28 17.78 9.46
CA ASP A 64 -29.05 18.32 10.07
C ASP A 64 -28.59 17.44 11.23
N GLY A 65 -27.28 17.17 11.28
CA GLY A 65 -26.61 16.50 12.39
C GLY A 65 -27.08 15.06 12.65
N ILE A 66 -26.76 14.14 11.75
CA ILE A 66 -27.07 12.71 11.93
C ILE A 66 -25.88 11.99 12.58
N THR A 67 -26.14 11.25 13.65
CA THR A 67 -25.12 10.40 14.30
C THR A 67 -25.65 8.98 14.43
N VAL A 68 -24.84 7.99 14.03
CA VAL A 68 -25.21 6.57 14.07
C VAL A 68 -24.22 5.80 14.96
N GLY A 69 -24.77 4.95 15.82
CA GLY A 69 -24.02 4.04 16.68
C GLY A 69 -23.72 4.61 18.07
N LYS A 70 -23.58 3.72 19.07
CA LYS A 70 -23.33 4.10 20.47
C LYS A 70 -22.01 4.84 20.70
N SER A 71 -21.04 4.64 19.80
CA SER A 71 -19.72 5.29 19.83
C SER A 71 -19.58 6.41 18.79
N GLU A 72 -20.70 6.85 18.20
CA GLU A 72 -20.71 7.84 17.11
C GLU A 72 -19.85 7.40 15.92
N ASP A 73 -19.99 6.13 15.54
CA ASP A 73 -19.15 5.47 14.53
C ASP A 73 -19.34 6.09 13.13
N ILE A 74 -20.51 6.71 12.88
CA ILE A 74 -20.83 7.51 11.70
C ILE A 74 -21.35 8.87 12.14
N LYS A 75 -20.81 9.93 11.55
CA LYS A 75 -21.35 11.29 11.67
C LYS A 75 -21.64 11.84 10.29
N VAL A 76 -22.75 12.55 10.16
CA VAL A 76 -23.13 13.25 8.94
C VAL A 76 -23.51 14.66 9.32
N GLY A 77 -22.88 15.65 8.67
CA GLY A 77 -23.16 17.06 8.90
C GLY A 77 -24.58 17.40 8.44
N LYS A 78 -24.85 17.19 7.16
CA LYS A 78 -26.14 17.52 6.54
C LYS A 78 -26.51 16.52 5.45
N VAL A 79 -27.79 16.17 5.36
CA VAL A 79 -28.34 15.37 4.25
C VAL A 79 -29.44 16.16 3.56
N THR A 80 -29.30 16.40 2.27
CA THR A 80 -30.32 17.04 1.44
C THR A 80 -30.95 16.01 0.51
N VAL A 81 -32.26 15.80 0.62
CA VAL A 81 -33.03 14.89 -0.22
C VAL A 81 -33.88 15.72 -1.18
N THR A 82 -33.63 15.57 -2.48
CA THR A 82 -34.38 16.27 -3.54
C THR A 82 -35.23 15.26 -4.31
N PRO A 83 -36.57 15.29 -4.17
CA PRO A 83 -37.48 14.48 -4.97
C PRO A 83 -37.53 14.91 -6.43
N ASP A 84 -37.93 13.99 -7.31
CA ASP A 84 -38.34 14.32 -8.66
C ASP A 84 -39.83 14.70 -8.67
N LEU A 85 -40.12 15.96 -9.01
CA LEU A 85 -41.46 16.55 -9.00
C LEU A 85 -42.46 15.77 -9.87
N GLY A 86 -42.03 15.26 -11.03
CA GLY A 86 -42.91 14.51 -11.94
C GLY A 86 -43.34 13.17 -11.36
N SER A 87 -42.48 12.55 -10.55
CA SER A 87 -42.76 11.27 -9.90
C SER A 87 -43.65 11.37 -8.66
N LEU A 88 -43.79 12.56 -8.06
CA LEU A 88 -44.54 12.74 -6.81
C LEU A 88 -46.03 12.44 -6.97
N LEU A 89 -46.58 12.51 -8.19
CA LEU A 89 -47.96 12.12 -8.50
C LEU A 89 -48.08 10.67 -9.02
N GLY A 90 -46.96 10.04 -9.36
CA GLY A 90 -46.90 8.65 -9.82
C GLY A 90 -47.00 7.62 -8.70
N ALA A 91 -47.25 6.37 -9.08
CA ALA A 91 -47.27 5.22 -8.16
C ALA A 91 -45.88 4.94 -7.55
N THR A 92 -44.82 5.25 -8.29
CA THR A 92 -43.42 5.14 -7.83
C THR A 92 -42.90 6.54 -7.54
N LYS A 93 -42.53 6.80 -6.28
CA LYS A 93 -41.88 8.06 -5.91
C LYS A 93 -40.39 7.98 -6.26
N VAL A 94 -39.85 9.00 -6.90
CA VAL A 94 -38.46 9.06 -7.33
C VAL A 94 -37.74 10.17 -6.60
N ILE A 95 -36.55 9.86 -6.11
CA ILE A 95 -35.62 10.76 -5.46
C ILE A 95 -34.50 11.02 -6.45
N LYS A 96 -34.50 12.24 -6.97
CA LYS A 96 -33.55 12.68 -8.00
C LYS A 96 -32.13 12.69 -7.45
N THR A 97 -31.93 13.25 -6.25
CA THR A 97 -30.60 13.34 -5.65
C THR A 97 -30.66 13.31 -4.13
N ILE A 98 -29.74 12.55 -3.53
CA ILE A 98 -29.45 12.57 -2.10
C ILE A 98 -28.03 13.12 -1.96
N GLU A 99 -27.89 14.27 -1.34
CA GLU A 99 -26.60 14.93 -1.10
C GLU A 99 -26.25 14.78 0.38
N ILE A 100 -25.07 14.27 0.68
CA ILE A 100 -24.59 14.00 2.03
C ILE A 100 -23.32 14.81 2.21
N ASP A 101 -23.36 15.82 3.08
CA ASP A 101 -22.27 16.73 3.38
C ASP A 101 -21.63 16.40 4.74
N GLY A 102 -20.30 16.40 4.78
CA GLY A 102 -19.52 16.22 6.01
C GLY A 102 -19.63 14.80 6.58
N LEU A 103 -19.64 13.79 5.72
CA LEU A 103 -19.69 12.38 6.13
C LEU A 103 -18.36 11.97 6.79
N VAL A 104 -18.40 11.54 8.06
CA VAL A 104 -17.26 10.97 8.77
C VAL A 104 -17.55 9.53 9.13
N LEU A 105 -16.79 8.60 8.55
CA LEU A 105 -16.88 7.16 8.78
C LEU A 105 -15.67 6.66 9.57
N THR A 106 -15.90 5.96 10.68
CA THR A 106 -14.82 5.26 11.40
C THR A 106 -14.61 3.85 10.85
N GLN A 107 -13.44 3.25 11.12
CA GLN A 107 -13.17 1.85 10.75
C GLN A 107 -14.21 0.87 11.32
N LYS A 108 -14.70 1.11 12.55
CA LYS A 108 -15.75 0.28 13.16
C LYS A 108 -17.07 0.34 12.38
N ALA A 109 -17.41 1.48 11.79
CA ALA A 109 -18.57 1.58 10.92
C ALA A 109 -18.40 0.75 9.65
N ILE A 110 -17.21 0.78 9.04
CA ILE A 110 -16.92 0.02 7.80
C ILE A 110 -17.10 -1.48 8.01
N ASP A 111 -16.60 -2.02 9.12
CA ASP A 111 -16.69 -3.45 9.44
C ASP A 111 -18.15 -3.93 9.61
N LYS A 112 -19.08 -3.01 9.87
CA LYS A 112 -20.51 -3.28 10.07
C LYS A 112 -21.35 -3.11 8.79
N ILE A 113 -20.82 -2.43 7.77
CA ILE A 113 -21.51 -2.23 6.47
C ILE A 113 -22.04 -3.55 5.90
N PRO A 114 -21.29 -4.68 5.89
CA PRO A 114 -21.80 -5.94 5.37
C PRO A 114 -23.05 -6.44 6.12
N GLY A 115 -23.16 -6.15 7.42
CA GLY A 115 -24.32 -6.53 8.25
C GLY A 115 -25.55 -5.63 8.05
N TRP A 116 -25.37 -4.45 7.47
CA TRP A 116 -26.48 -3.55 7.08
C TRP A 116 -27.09 -3.91 5.72
N ILE A 117 -26.44 -4.79 4.97
CA ILE A 117 -26.91 -5.26 3.67
C ILE A 117 -27.81 -6.50 3.89
N PRO A 118 -29.11 -6.44 3.56
CA PRO A 118 -30.00 -7.61 3.66
C PRO A 118 -29.49 -8.76 2.79
N ALA A 119 -29.55 -9.99 3.33
CA ALA A 119 -29.26 -11.21 2.57
C ALA A 119 -30.25 -11.36 1.40
N ASP A 120 -29.78 -11.91 0.28
CA ASP A 120 -30.61 -12.20 -0.88
C ASP A 120 -31.57 -13.35 -0.58
N ASP A 121 -32.87 -13.08 -0.53
CA ASP A 121 -33.92 -14.10 -0.41
C ASP A 121 -34.44 -14.58 -1.77
N GLY A 122 -33.83 -14.14 -2.89
CA GLY A 122 -34.09 -14.67 -4.23
C GLY A 122 -35.50 -14.41 -4.76
N LYS A 123 -36.32 -13.61 -4.05
CA LYS A 123 -37.67 -13.25 -4.48
C LYS A 123 -37.61 -12.11 -5.50
N ALA A 124 -38.42 -12.23 -6.56
CA ALA A 124 -38.54 -11.22 -7.59
C ALA A 124 -38.84 -9.85 -6.96
N ALA A 125 -37.97 -8.87 -7.22
CA ALA A 125 -38.08 -7.54 -6.63
C ALA A 125 -39.34 -6.84 -7.18
N GLN A 126 -40.38 -6.76 -6.35
CA GLN A 126 -41.50 -5.85 -6.58
C GLN A 126 -40.95 -4.43 -6.77
N PRO A 127 -41.43 -3.63 -7.75
CA PRO A 127 -40.91 -2.30 -7.98
C PRO A 127 -40.99 -1.51 -6.67
N PRO A 128 -39.87 -0.98 -6.17
CA PRO A 128 -39.85 -0.33 -4.87
C PRO A 128 -40.75 0.91 -4.94
N ALA A 129 -41.53 1.14 -3.88
CA ALA A 129 -42.38 2.34 -3.78
C ALA A 129 -41.55 3.64 -3.87
N VAL A 130 -40.25 3.57 -3.58
CA VAL A 130 -39.30 4.68 -3.69
C VAL A 130 -38.04 4.28 -4.45
N ARG A 131 -37.65 5.10 -5.42
CA ARG A 131 -36.45 4.95 -6.26
C ARG A 131 -35.47 6.10 -6.03
N VAL A 132 -34.16 5.84 -6.08
CA VAL A 132 -33.11 6.87 -6.03
C VAL A 132 -32.35 6.87 -7.34
N GLU A 133 -32.05 8.04 -7.89
CA GLU A 133 -31.31 8.19 -9.15
C GLU A 133 -29.84 8.55 -8.93
N SER A 134 -29.53 9.40 -7.96
CA SER A 134 -28.15 9.82 -7.70
C SER A 134 -27.90 10.06 -6.22
N ILE A 135 -26.71 9.67 -5.77
CA ILE A 135 -26.21 9.94 -4.42
C ILE A 135 -24.89 10.69 -4.57
N LYS A 136 -24.79 11.84 -3.91
CA LYS A 136 -23.57 12.63 -3.82
C LYS A 136 -23.09 12.66 -2.38
N LEU A 137 -21.79 12.48 -2.22
CA LEU A 137 -21.06 12.61 -0.98
C LEU A 137 -20.13 13.80 -1.17
N ASP A 138 -20.28 14.82 -0.35
CA ASP A 138 -19.43 16.00 -0.34
C ASP A 138 -18.68 16.05 1.00
N ASP A 139 -17.38 16.34 0.94
CA ASP A 139 -16.52 16.42 2.13
C ASP A 139 -16.49 15.14 2.99
N ALA A 140 -16.45 13.97 2.33
CA ALA A 140 -16.40 12.70 3.02
C ALA A 140 -15.00 12.36 3.54
N VAL A 141 -14.93 11.84 4.77
CA VAL A 141 -13.71 11.46 5.47
C VAL A 141 -13.86 10.07 6.08
N VAL A 142 -12.88 9.21 5.83
CA VAL A 142 -12.77 7.88 6.43
C VAL A 142 -11.62 7.87 7.44
N LYS A 143 -11.96 7.71 8.72
CA LYS A 143 -11.01 7.58 9.83
C LYS A 143 -10.69 6.10 10.07
N LEU A 144 -9.48 5.71 9.70
CA LEU A 144 -8.90 4.39 9.98
C LEU A 144 -8.11 4.44 11.30
N GLN A 145 -7.83 3.29 11.92
CA GLN A 145 -7.11 3.25 13.21
C GLN A 145 -5.75 3.98 13.18
N LYS A 146 -5.05 3.98 12.04
CA LYS A 146 -3.69 4.55 11.91
C LYS A 146 -3.57 5.61 10.81
N ALA A 147 -4.69 5.99 10.21
CA ALA A 147 -4.70 6.82 9.01
C ALA A 147 -6.05 7.51 8.83
N THR A 148 -6.07 8.61 8.08
CA THR A 148 -7.31 9.25 7.64
C THR A 148 -7.26 9.37 6.12
N PHE A 149 -8.36 9.00 5.45
CA PHE A 149 -8.53 9.15 4.02
C PHE A 149 -9.63 10.18 3.75
N GLY A 150 -9.32 11.17 2.91
CA GLY A 150 -10.18 12.31 2.63
C GLY A 150 -9.54 13.63 3.06
N PRO A 151 -10.25 14.75 2.86
CA PRO A 151 -11.62 14.82 2.34
C PRO A 151 -11.71 14.45 0.85
N PHE A 152 -12.80 13.77 0.48
CA PHE A 152 -13.11 13.42 -0.90
C PHE A 152 -14.59 13.62 -1.20
N ASP A 153 -14.88 13.89 -2.46
CA ASP A 153 -16.23 13.94 -2.99
C ASP A 153 -16.49 12.67 -3.79
N ALA A 154 -17.71 12.16 -3.76
CA ALA A 154 -18.08 10.98 -4.51
C ALA A 154 -19.50 11.10 -5.07
N ARG A 155 -19.71 10.49 -6.24
CA ARG A 155 -21.00 10.45 -6.89
C ARG A 155 -21.32 9.03 -7.31
N LEU A 156 -22.55 8.59 -7.04
CA LEU A 156 -23.08 7.29 -7.43
C LEU A 156 -24.37 7.51 -8.19
N ASP A 157 -24.39 7.13 -9.46
CA ASP A 157 -25.61 7.15 -10.27
C ASP A 157 -26.23 5.74 -10.32
N LEU A 158 -27.56 5.70 -10.31
CA LEU A 158 -28.37 4.50 -10.19
C LEU A 158 -29.26 4.30 -11.40
N THR A 159 -29.37 3.04 -11.82
CA THR A 159 -30.36 2.64 -12.82
C THR A 159 -31.77 2.64 -12.23
N HIS A 160 -32.76 2.53 -13.11
CA HIS A 160 -34.18 2.45 -12.77
C HIS A 160 -34.52 1.30 -11.81
N GLU A 161 -33.69 0.25 -11.77
CA GLU A 161 -33.82 -0.94 -10.93
C GLU A 161 -33.13 -0.80 -9.56
N GLY A 162 -32.49 0.36 -9.30
CA GLY A 162 -31.67 0.61 -8.12
C GLY A 162 -30.32 -0.12 -8.15
N ASN A 163 -29.83 -0.48 -9.34
CA ASN A 163 -28.48 -1.00 -9.53
C ASN A 163 -27.51 0.14 -9.77
N LEU A 164 -26.23 -0.02 -9.38
CA LEU A 164 -25.22 1.00 -9.67
C LEU A 164 -25.11 1.11 -11.20
N GLU A 165 -25.12 2.33 -11.73
CA GLU A 165 -24.82 2.61 -13.14
C GLU A 165 -23.36 3.06 -13.30
N ASN A 166 -22.95 4.02 -12.48
CA ASN A 166 -21.57 4.47 -12.38
C ASN A 166 -21.29 4.98 -10.96
N ALA A 167 -20.04 4.95 -10.54
CA ALA A 167 -19.58 5.72 -9.39
C ALA A 167 -18.27 6.44 -9.70
N SER A 168 -18.05 7.56 -9.03
CA SER A 168 -16.79 8.30 -9.08
C SER A 168 -16.40 8.78 -7.70
N ILE A 169 -15.10 8.89 -7.47
CA ILE A 169 -14.49 9.45 -6.26
C ILE A 169 -13.43 10.43 -6.71
N VAL A 170 -13.43 11.64 -6.14
CA VAL A 170 -12.45 12.69 -6.42
C VAL A 170 -11.95 13.21 -5.08
N GLY A 171 -10.64 13.13 -4.83
CA GLY A 171 -10.05 13.82 -3.68
C GLY A 171 -10.24 15.33 -3.84
N ARG A 172 -10.61 16.06 -2.76
CA ARG A 172 -10.82 17.52 -2.86
C ARG A 172 -9.53 18.28 -3.19
N ASP A 173 -8.37 17.66 -2.95
CA ASP A 173 -7.07 18.15 -3.39
C ASP A 173 -6.83 17.99 -4.91
N GLY A 174 -7.75 17.36 -5.63
CA GLY A 174 -7.67 17.07 -7.06
C GLY A 174 -6.64 16.01 -7.43
N LYS A 175 -5.95 15.42 -6.44
CA LYS A 175 -4.81 14.52 -6.65
C LYS A 175 -5.21 13.09 -6.94
N LEU A 176 -6.43 12.69 -6.59
CA LEU A 176 -6.96 11.36 -6.80
C LEU A 176 -8.29 11.45 -7.53
N LYS A 177 -8.45 10.63 -8.58
CA LYS A 177 -9.71 10.40 -9.29
C LYS A 177 -9.90 8.91 -9.49
N ALA A 178 -11.07 8.40 -9.16
CA ALA A 178 -11.42 7.01 -9.40
C ALA A 178 -12.82 6.92 -10.02
N PHE A 179 -12.98 6.00 -10.95
CA PHE A 179 -14.23 5.70 -11.64
C PHE A 179 -14.49 4.21 -11.51
N ILE A 180 -15.75 3.88 -11.24
CA ILE A 180 -16.23 2.52 -11.05
C ILE A 180 -17.43 2.32 -11.94
N LYS A 181 -17.41 1.29 -12.80
CA LYS A 181 -18.51 0.95 -13.69
C LYS A 181 -18.85 -0.54 -13.55
N PRO A 182 -20.12 -0.93 -13.34
CA PRO A 182 -20.51 -2.33 -13.34
C PRO A 182 -20.21 -3.00 -14.70
N GLN A 183 -19.76 -4.26 -14.66
CA GLN A 183 -19.47 -5.05 -15.85
C GLN A 183 -19.75 -6.54 -15.57
N LYS A 184 -20.78 -7.11 -16.22
CA LYS A 184 -21.22 -8.52 -16.12
C LYS A 184 -21.30 -9.05 -14.67
N SER A 185 -20.19 -9.54 -14.12
CA SER A 185 -20.06 -10.17 -12.80
C SER A 185 -19.21 -9.38 -11.80
N GLY A 186 -18.75 -8.17 -12.14
CA GLY A 186 -17.92 -7.33 -11.27
C GLY A 186 -18.06 -5.84 -11.57
N TYR A 187 -17.07 -5.07 -11.13
CA TYR A 187 -16.98 -3.62 -11.27
C TYR A 187 -15.62 -3.28 -11.88
N LEU A 188 -15.63 -2.69 -13.06
CA LEU A 188 -14.46 -2.11 -13.68
C LEU A 188 -14.02 -0.90 -12.85
N ILE A 189 -12.74 -0.90 -12.47
CA ILE A 189 -12.09 0.19 -11.73
C ILE A 189 -11.11 0.86 -12.67
N ASP A 190 -11.18 2.18 -12.75
CA ASP A 190 -10.17 3.04 -13.38
C ASP A 190 -9.83 4.18 -12.41
N ALA A 191 -8.63 4.17 -11.87
CA ALA A 191 -8.16 5.17 -10.93
C ALA A 191 -6.85 5.79 -11.40
N ALA A 192 -6.75 7.11 -11.24
CA ALA A 192 -5.59 7.90 -11.56
C ALA A 192 -5.27 8.85 -10.41
N ALA A 193 -3.99 8.99 -10.08
CA ALA A 193 -3.53 9.94 -9.10
C ALA A 193 -2.25 10.66 -9.57
N LYS A 194 -2.10 11.93 -9.16
CA LYS A 194 -0.93 12.76 -9.48
C LYS A 194 -0.43 13.47 -8.24
N SER A 195 0.89 13.47 -8.02
CA SER A 195 1.54 14.04 -6.82
C SER A 195 0.90 13.55 -5.51
N TRP A 196 0.51 12.27 -5.49
CA TRP A 196 -0.31 11.67 -4.44
C TRP A 196 0.54 10.89 -3.45
N LYS A 197 0.23 11.06 -2.16
CA LYS A 197 0.91 10.37 -1.07
C LYS A 197 -0.02 9.29 -0.51
N LEU A 198 0.50 8.08 -0.30
CA LEU A 198 -0.30 7.01 0.28
C LEU A 198 -0.87 7.43 1.64
N PRO A 199 -2.21 7.32 1.82
CA PRO A 199 -2.85 7.67 3.08
C PRO A 199 -2.64 6.60 4.15
N VAL A 200 -2.34 5.36 3.75
CA VAL A 200 -2.18 4.20 4.64
C VAL A 200 -0.86 3.50 4.32
N GLY A 201 -0.10 3.17 5.36
CA GLY A 201 1.17 2.46 5.25
C GLY A 201 2.36 3.42 5.13
N PRO A 202 3.49 2.96 4.58
CA PRO A 202 4.64 3.81 4.35
C PRO A 202 4.25 5.02 3.49
N PRO A 203 4.76 6.23 3.81
CA PRO A 203 4.40 7.48 3.15
C PRO A 203 4.97 7.61 1.72
N ILE A 204 4.74 6.61 0.87
CA ILE A 204 5.22 6.59 -0.53
C ILE A 204 4.55 7.74 -1.28
N GLN A 205 5.39 8.54 -1.94
CA GLN A 205 4.96 9.63 -2.81
C GLN A 205 5.02 9.18 -4.27
N PHE A 206 3.88 9.24 -4.95
CA PHE A 206 3.75 9.00 -6.37
C PHE A 206 3.72 10.32 -7.12
N ASP A 207 4.55 10.43 -8.16
CA ASP A 207 4.43 11.51 -9.14
C ASP A 207 3.16 11.29 -9.98
N GLU A 208 2.95 10.04 -10.39
CA GLU A 208 1.75 9.56 -11.10
C GLU A 208 1.46 8.11 -10.73
N LEU A 209 0.18 7.76 -10.63
CA LEU A 209 -0.31 6.41 -10.39
C LEU A 209 -1.55 6.17 -11.25
N THR A 210 -1.57 5.06 -11.96
CA THR A 210 -2.72 4.59 -12.75
C THR A 210 -3.02 3.14 -12.36
N VAL A 211 -4.26 2.86 -12.04
CA VAL A 211 -4.75 1.54 -11.64
C VAL A 211 -5.99 1.19 -12.45
N LYS A 212 -5.94 0.06 -13.15
CA LYS A 212 -7.08 -0.51 -13.86
C LYS A 212 -7.30 -1.96 -13.46
N GLY A 213 -8.56 -2.36 -13.35
CA GLY A 213 -8.90 -3.71 -12.96
C GLY A 213 -10.39 -3.98 -12.89
N VAL A 214 -10.71 -5.17 -12.40
CA VAL A 214 -12.08 -5.59 -12.10
C VAL A 214 -12.15 -6.06 -10.66
N ALA A 215 -13.12 -5.55 -9.90
CA ALA A 215 -13.40 -5.99 -8.54
C ALA A 215 -14.76 -6.66 -8.42
N THR A 216 -14.84 -7.59 -7.49
CA THR A 216 -16.08 -8.24 -7.04
C THR A 216 -16.31 -7.87 -5.58
N LEU A 217 -17.32 -8.47 -4.94
CA LEU A 217 -17.52 -8.32 -3.49
C LEU A 217 -16.45 -9.05 -2.66
N LYS A 218 -15.59 -9.85 -3.29
CA LYS A 218 -14.75 -10.87 -2.65
C LYS A 218 -13.26 -10.69 -2.96
N ASP A 219 -12.97 -10.10 -4.10
CA ASP A 219 -11.63 -9.96 -4.67
C ASP A 219 -11.55 -8.78 -5.65
N ALA A 220 -10.33 -8.40 -6.01
CA ALA A 220 -10.01 -7.46 -7.06
C ALA A 220 -8.83 -7.96 -7.87
N ALA A 221 -8.98 -7.99 -9.19
CA ALA A 221 -7.95 -8.27 -10.16
C ALA A 221 -7.54 -6.96 -10.86
N LEU A 222 -6.44 -6.36 -10.42
CA LEU A 222 -5.82 -5.18 -11.00
C LEU A 222 -4.91 -5.62 -12.14
N SER A 223 -5.44 -5.51 -13.36
CA SER A 223 -4.77 -5.93 -14.59
C SER A 223 -3.66 -4.98 -15.04
N GLU A 224 -3.68 -3.74 -14.54
CA GLU A 224 -2.67 -2.73 -14.80
C GLU A 224 -2.48 -1.84 -13.57
N VAL A 225 -1.26 -1.81 -13.05
CA VAL A 225 -0.80 -0.84 -12.05
C VAL A 225 0.45 -0.20 -12.62
N ARG A 226 0.39 1.08 -12.94
CA ARG A 226 1.54 1.86 -13.43
C ARG A 226 1.79 3.02 -12.48
N ALA A 227 3.04 3.21 -12.10
CA ALA A 227 3.43 4.28 -11.21
C ALA A 227 4.73 4.93 -11.68
N ARG A 228 4.83 6.24 -11.49
CA ARG A 228 6.07 7.01 -11.57
C ARG A 228 6.39 7.53 -10.17
N LEU A 229 7.58 7.19 -9.67
CA LEU A 229 8.03 7.58 -8.33
C LEU A 229 9.56 7.57 -8.25
N TYR A 230 10.11 8.49 -7.45
CA TYR A 230 11.54 8.60 -7.17
C TYR A 230 12.42 8.57 -8.44
N GLY A 231 11.96 9.22 -9.51
CA GLY A 231 12.66 9.30 -10.79
C GLY A 231 12.65 8.04 -11.66
N GLY A 232 11.90 7.01 -11.27
CA GLY A 232 11.75 5.76 -12.04
C GLY A 232 10.28 5.39 -12.27
N THR A 233 10.05 4.18 -12.78
CA THR A 233 8.72 3.63 -13.03
C THR A 233 8.54 2.24 -12.44
N ILE A 234 7.28 1.91 -12.11
CA ILE A 234 6.84 0.58 -11.72
C ILE A 234 5.63 0.23 -12.59
N ALA A 235 5.62 -0.97 -13.18
CA ALA A 235 4.48 -1.49 -13.94
C ALA A 235 4.18 -2.92 -13.52
N GLY A 236 2.94 -3.24 -13.17
CA GLY A 236 2.62 -4.56 -12.64
C GLY A 236 1.14 -4.92 -12.68
N LYS A 237 0.85 -6.08 -12.11
CA LYS A 237 -0.49 -6.65 -11.94
C LYS A 237 -0.64 -7.18 -10.52
N VAL A 238 -1.83 -7.03 -9.95
CA VAL A 238 -2.10 -7.40 -8.55
C VAL A 238 -3.47 -8.04 -8.44
N ASN A 239 -3.53 -9.18 -7.76
CA ASN A 239 -4.76 -9.80 -7.32
C ASN A 239 -4.84 -9.68 -5.79
N VAL A 240 -5.99 -9.21 -5.31
CA VAL A 240 -6.31 -9.07 -3.88
C VAL A 240 -7.58 -9.86 -3.61
N ALA A 241 -7.62 -10.67 -2.56
CA ALA A 241 -8.83 -11.35 -2.10
C ALA A 241 -9.00 -11.16 -0.60
N TRP A 242 -10.24 -11.02 -0.11
CA TRP A 242 -10.52 -10.66 1.29
C TRP A 242 -11.59 -11.53 1.97
N GLN A 243 -12.03 -12.63 1.37
CA GLN A 243 -13.04 -13.51 1.98
C GLN A 243 -12.54 -14.33 3.17
N LYS A 244 -11.28 -14.74 3.14
CA LYS A 244 -10.65 -15.64 4.14
C LYS A 244 -9.36 -15.00 4.63
N GLY A 245 -9.49 -13.79 5.18
CA GLY A 245 -8.35 -12.89 5.41
C GLY A 245 -7.90 -12.21 4.11
N LEU A 246 -6.95 -11.29 4.24
CA LEU A 246 -6.38 -10.53 3.14
C LEU A 246 -5.27 -11.35 2.46
N GLN A 247 -5.49 -11.68 1.20
CA GLN A 247 -4.55 -12.38 0.34
C GLN A 247 -4.15 -11.46 -0.80
N LEU A 248 -2.85 -11.34 -1.04
CA LEU A 248 -2.25 -10.51 -2.08
C LEU A 248 -1.31 -11.39 -2.91
N LYS A 249 -1.41 -11.29 -4.23
CA LYS A 249 -0.45 -11.87 -5.17
C LYS A 249 -0.24 -10.91 -6.32
N GLY A 250 1.00 -10.72 -6.76
CA GLY A 250 1.26 -9.83 -7.87
C GLY A 250 2.64 -10.02 -8.48
N SER A 251 2.81 -9.35 -9.61
CA SER A 251 4.11 -9.18 -10.25
C SER A 251 4.29 -7.74 -10.71
N ALA A 252 5.51 -7.26 -10.71
CA ALA A 252 5.85 -5.92 -11.16
C ALA A 252 7.24 -5.87 -11.79
N ASP A 253 7.42 -4.91 -12.69
CA ASP A 253 8.71 -4.54 -13.26
C ASP A 253 9.06 -3.15 -12.73
N VAL A 254 10.27 -3.00 -12.21
CA VAL A 254 10.82 -1.77 -11.67
C VAL A 254 11.93 -1.28 -12.60
N ASN A 255 11.89 0.01 -12.96
CA ASN A 255 12.87 0.60 -13.85
C ASN A 255 13.39 1.95 -13.32
N GLN A 256 14.70 2.03 -13.12
CA GLN A 256 15.45 3.23 -12.70
C GLN A 256 14.91 3.95 -11.45
N VAL A 257 14.30 3.23 -10.51
CA VAL A 257 13.84 3.83 -9.24
C VAL A 257 15.05 4.16 -8.36
N GLU A 258 15.09 5.37 -7.80
CA GLU A 258 16.18 5.79 -6.92
C GLU A 258 16.05 5.10 -5.54
N VAL A 259 17.03 4.24 -5.23
CA VAL A 259 16.96 3.34 -4.06
C VAL A 259 16.97 4.11 -2.75
N ARG A 260 17.73 5.21 -2.66
CA ARG A 260 17.89 5.96 -1.41
C ARG A 260 16.58 6.58 -0.97
N SER A 261 15.87 7.23 -1.90
CA SER A 261 14.55 7.83 -1.67
C SER A 261 13.52 6.77 -1.32
N LEU A 262 13.57 5.61 -1.98
CA LEU A 262 12.68 4.49 -1.66
C LEU A 262 12.92 3.98 -0.23
N LEU A 263 14.17 3.78 0.18
CA LEU A 263 14.52 3.33 1.54
C LEU A 263 14.04 4.35 2.59
N GLN A 264 14.27 5.64 2.36
CA GLN A 264 13.81 6.71 3.25
C GLN A 264 12.29 6.72 3.39
N ALA A 265 11.56 6.59 2.29
CA ALA A 265 10.09 6.54 2.31
C ALA A 265 9.54 5.29 3.02
N LEU A 266 10.32 4.20 3.04
CA LEU A 266 10.01 2.99 3.81
C LEU A 266 10.46 3.06 5.28
N GLY A 267 11.03 4.19 5.72
CA GLY A 267 11.57 4.34 7.08
C GLY A 267 12.78 3.45 7.34
N ARG A 268 13.58 3.16 6.31
CA ARG A 268 14.78 2.33 6.38
C ARG A 268 16.04 3.19 6.26
N PRO A 269 17.15 2.78 6.90
CA PRO A 269 18.44 3.45 6.75
C PRO A 269 18.84 3.53 5.26
N PRO A 270 19.24 4.71 4.74
CA PRO A 270 19.61 4.90 3.34
C PRO A 270 21.02 4.39 3.04
N THR A 271 21.26 3.10 3.28
CA THR A 271 22.59 2.46 3.19
C THR A 271 23.00 2.13 1.77
N LEU A 272 22.08 2.24 0.81
CA LEU A 272 22.30 2.00 -0.60
C LEU A 272 21.70 3.14 -1.41
N SER A 273 22.48 3.68 -2.34
CA SER A 273 22.03 4.63 -3.37
C SER A 273 22.29 4.08 -4.76
N GLY A 274 21.60 4.65 -5.76
CA GLY A 274 21.72 4.23 -7.16
C GLY A 274 20.35 4.02 -7.82
N LYS A 275 20.37 3.58 -9.07
CA LYS A 275 19.16 3.36 -9.88
C LYS A 275 18.84 1.87 -9.98
N LEU A 276 17.70 1.47 -9.39
CA LEU A 276 17.22 0.10 -9.35
C LEU A 276 16.45 -0.27 -10.61
N VAL A 277 16.83 -1.40 -11.20
CA VAL A 277 16.07 -2.17 -12.18
C VAL A 277 15.81 -3.55 -11.57
N ALA A 278 14.55 -4.00 -11.58
CA ALA A 278 14.18 -5.32 -11.07
C ALA A 278 13.03 -5.88 -11.89
N ARG A 279 13.25 -7.03 -12.54
CA ARG A 279 12.29 -7.62 -13.48
C ARG A 279 12.51 -9.13 -13.63
N PRO A 280 11.50 -9.98 -13.33
CA PRO A 280 10.25 -9.65 -12.66
C PRO A 280 10.44 -9.53 -11.14
N VAL A 281 9.64 -8.69 -10.49
CA VAL A 281 9.40 -8.73 -9.04
C VAL A 281 8.14 -9.54 -8.81
N VAL A 282 8.24 -10.69 -8.13
CA VAL A 282 7.08 -11.50 -7.75
C VAL A 282 6.85 -11.33 -6.27
N PHE A 283 5.61 -11.04 -5.88
CA PHE A 283 5.27 -10.86 -4.47
C PHE A 283 3.94 -11.50 -4.08
N SER A 284 3.85 -11.92 -2.83
CA SER A 284 2.63 -12.45 -2.24
C SER A 284 2.56 -12.17 -0.74
N ALA A 285 1.36 -12.11 -0.20
CA ALA A 285 1.14 -12.03 1.24
C ALA A 285 -0.19 -12.68 1.60
N ASN A 286 -0.27 -13.26 2.79
CA ASN A 286 -1.51 -13.78 3.34
C ASN A 286 -1.57 -13.42 4.83
N ALA A 287 -2.60 -12.67 5.21
CA ALA A 287 -2.73 -12.13 6.55
C ALA A 287 -4.22 -12.12 7.00
N PRO A 288 -4.53 -12.53 8.25
CA PRO A 288 -5.89 -12.43 8.77
C PRO A 288 -6.41 -10.99 8.86
N ARG A 289 -5.51 -10.01 9.07
CA ARG A 289 -5.85 -8.58 9.20
C ARG A 289 -5.02 -7.70 8.26
N PRO A 290 -5.57 -6.61 7.71
CA PRO A 290 -4.86 -5.72 6.79
C PRO A 290 -3.53 -5.16 7.33
N ASP A 291 -3.45 -4.84 8.62
CA ASP A 291 -2.25 -4.28 9.26
C ASP A 291 -1.08 -5.28 9.38
N GLN A 292 -1.33 -6.57 9.14
CA GLN A 292 -0.31 -7.62 9.21
C GLN A 292 0.30 -7.95 7.84
N ILE A 293 -0.22 -7.39 6.74
CA ILE A 293 0.18 -7.78 5.39
C ILE A 293 1.68 -7.55 5.12
N VAL A 294 2.23 -6.46 5.65
CA VAL A 294 3.65 -6.12 5.52
C VAL A 294 4.55 -7.17 6.19
N LYS A 295 4.11 -7.72 7.33
CA LYS A 295 4.85 -8.78 8.04
C LYS A 295 4.75 -10.14 7.34
N ALA A 296 3.67 -10.37 6.60
CA ALA A 296 3.44 -11.59 5.84
C ALA A 296 3.97 -11.51 4.40
N LEU A 297 4.57 -10.38 4.01
CA LEU A 297 5.07 -10.16 2.66
C LEU A 297 6.20 -11.12 2.33
N ARG A 298 6.04 -11.78 1.18
CA ARG A 298 7.05 -12.55 0.48
C ARG A 298 7.32 -11.86 -0.84
N LEU A 299 8.58 -11.69 -1.17
CA LEU A 299 9.00 -11.07 -2.43
C LEU A 299 10.25 -11.77 -2.95
N GLU A 300 10.30 -11.98 -4.25
CA GLU A 300 11.41 -12.62 -4.94
C GLU A 300 11.71 -11.84 -6.22
N THR A 301 12.96 -11.45 -6.44
CA THR A 301 13.35 -10.72 -7.64
C THR A 301 14.85 -10.74 -7.91
N PRO A 302 15.29 -10.93 -9.17
CA PRO A 302 16.61 -10.47 -9.60
C PRO A 302 16.62 -8.94 -9.65
N PHE A 303 17.75 -8.34 -9.27
CA PHE A 303 17.90 -6.89 -9.27
C PHE A 303 19.26 -6.47 -9.82
N ASP A 304 19.27 -5.27 -10.40
CA ASP A 304 20.43 -4.52 -10.82
C ASP A 304 20.33 -3.09 -10.26
N VAL A 305 21.37 -2.62 -9.59
CA VAL A 305 21.52 -1.23 -9.15
C VAL A 305 22.70 -0.63 -9.90
N HIS A 306 22.44 0.46 -10.61
CA HIS A 306 23.45 1.16 -11.41
C HIS A 306 23.91 2.45 -10.75
N ASN A 307 25.20 2.77 -10.94
CA ASN A 307 25.84 4.03 -10.54
C ASN A 307 25.54 4.39 -9.08
N GLY A 308 25.89 3.48 -8.17
CA GLY A 308 25.44 3.54 -6.79
C GLY A 308 26.58 3.59 -5.78
N VAL A 309 26.19 3.74 -4.52
CA VAL A 309 27.10 3.77 -3.37
C VAL A 309 26.55 2.89 -2.27
N LEU A 310 27.38 1.99 -1.76
CA LEU A 310 27.16 1.31 -0.48
C LEU A 310 27.73 2.19 0.62
N HIS A 311 26.87 2.72 1.47
CA HIS A 311 27.25 3.58 2.59
C HIS A 311 27.52 2.74 3.85
N GLY A 312 28.52 3.14 4.63
CA GLY A 312 28.95 2.43 5.84
C GLY A 312 29.94 1.29 5.58
N VAL A 313 30.25 0.99 4.32
CA VAL A 313 31.12 -0.14 3.92
C VAL A 313 32.18 0.35 2.93
N ASP A 314 33.46 0.16 3.26
CA ASP A 314 34.59 0.26 2.32
C ASP A 314 35.21 -1.12 2.09
N ILE A 315 34.80 -1.79 1.01
CA ILE A 315 35.25 -3.15 0.68
C ILE A 315 36.76 -3.18 0.38
N ARG A 316 37.29 -2.16 -0.29
CA ARG A 316 38.70 -2.09 -0.65
C ARG A 316 39.57 -1.96 0.60
N LYS A 317 39.17 -1.07 1.52
CA LYS A 317 39.86 -0.90 2.79
C LYS A 317 39.78 -2.15 3.66
N ALA A 318 38.61 -2.80 3.72
CA ALA A 318 38.44 -4.05 4.46
C ALA A 318 39.35 -5.18 3.93
N ALA A 319 39.47 -5.32 2.62
CA ALA A 319 40.29 -6.36 1.99
C ALA A 319 41.80 -6.08 2.02
N THR A 320 42.22 -4.81 2.17
CA THR A 320 43.64 -4.45 2.31
C THR A 320 44.10 -4.33 3.77
N SER A 321 43.17 -4.12 4.71
CA SER A 321 43.45 -3.99 6.15
C SER A 321 43.47 -5.35 6.86
N LEU A 322 44.35 -6.25 6.43
CA LEU A 322 44.41 -7.65 6.88
C LEU A 322 44.67 -7.87 8.39
N ILE A 323 45.06 -6.82 9.11
CA ILE A 323 45.59 -6.89 10.49
C ILE A 323 44.72 -6.13 11.50
N LYS A 324 43.82 -5.24 11.07
CA LYS A 324 43.00 -4.40 11.98
C LYS A 324 41.50 -4.73 11.82
N LYS A 325 40.87 -5.23 12.88
CA LYS A 325 39.41 -5.49 12.93
C LYS A 325 38.56 -4.24 12.69
N ASP A 326 39.11 -3.04 12.89
CA ASP A 326 38.43 -1.77 12.59
C ASP A 326 38.55 -1.33 11.12
N GLY A 327 39.31 -2.06 10.30
CA GLY A 327 39.59 -1.71 8.90
C GLY A 327 38.37 -1.70 7.98
N GLY A 328 37.30 -2.41 8.33
CA GLY A 328 36.05 -2.47 7.57
C GLY A 328 34.84 -1.83 8.26
N LYS A 329 35.06 -0.92 9.24
CA LYS A 329 33.99 -0.08 9.80
C LYS A 329 33.84 1.22 9.01
N GLY A 330 32.62 1.53 8.61
CA GLY A 330 32.29 2.79 7.96
C GLY A 330 32.87 2.94 6.54
N GLY A 331 32.85 4.17 6.04
CA GLY A 331 33.31 4.49 4.68
C GLY A 331 32.23 4.25 3.62
N GLU A 332 32.63 4.27 2.36
CA GLU A 332 31.73 4.10 1.23
C GLU A 332 32.39 3.27 0.12
N THR A 333 31.60 2.42 -0.52
CA THR A 333 32.03 1.70 -1.72
C THR A 333 31.16 2.14 -2.88
N ARG A 334 31.73 2.92 -3.79
CA ARG A 334 31.10 3.28 -5.06
C ARG A 334 31.16 2.10 -6.03
N PHE A 335 30.13 1.94 -6.85
CA PHE A 335 30.06 0.89 -7.86
C PHE A 335 29.33 1.34 -9.11
N ASP A 336 29.73 0.77 -10.24
CA ASP A 336 29.07 0.97 -11.54
C ASP A 336 27.82 0.10 -11.62
N LYS A 337 27.92 -1.15 -11.14
CA LYS A 337 26.82 -2.10 -11.07
C LYS A 337 26.89 -2.95 -9.79
N LEU A 338 25.76 -3.11 -9.11
CA LEU A 338 25.52 -4.10 -8.07
C LEU A 338 24.32 -4.94 -8.49
N SER A 339 24.51 -6.24 -8.69
CA SER A 339 23.45 -7.16 -9.09
C SER A 339 23.32 -8.33 -8.14
N GLY A 340 22.18 -9.01 -8.18
CA GLY A 340 21.98 -10.27 -7.46
C GLY A 340 20.51 -10.69 -7.45
N HIS A 341 20.20 -11.59 -6.53
CA HIS A 341 18.84 -12.08 -6.32
C HIS A 341 18.40 -11.80 -4.88
N LEU A 342 17.22 -11.19 -4.73
CA LEU A 342 16.63 -10.83 -3.44
C LEU A 342 15.44 -11.75 -3.16
N VAL A 343 15.47 -12.40 -2.00
CA VAL A 343 14.32 -13.08 -1.41
C VAL A 343 13.99 -12.43 -0.07
N LEU A 344 12.78 -11.88 0.03
CA LEU A 344 12.18 -11.42 1.28
C LEU A 344 11.17 -12.48 1.73
N ASP A 345 11.31 -12.97 2.96
CA ASP A 345 10.30 -13.80 3.61
C ASP A 345 10.17 -13.38 5.07
N ARG A 346 8.98 -12.89 5.44
CA ARG A 346 8.63 -12.47 6.81
C ARG A 346 9.66 -11.52 7.43
N GLY A 347 10.13 -10.56 6.64
CA GLY A 347 11.11 -9.54 7.07
C GLY A 347 12.58 -9.94 6.95
N THR A 348 12.90 -11.22 6.73
CA THR A 348 14.27 -11.65 6.44
C THR A 348 14.56 -11.42 4.96
N ARG A 349 15.65 -10.71 4.67
CA ARG A 349 16.11 -10.44 3.29
C ARG A 349 17.35 -11.28 3.02
N ARG A 350 17.27 -12.19 2.07
CA ARG A 350 18.42 -12.97 1.59
C ARG A 350 18.83 -12.41 0.24
N LEU A 351 20.05 -11.91 0.17
CA LEU A 351 20.69 -11.47 -1.06
C LEU A 351 21.71 -12.52 -1.47
N THR A 352 21.45 -13.17 -2.59
CA THR A 352 22.30 -14.23 -3.13
C THR A 352 22.86 -13.86 -4.48
N GLN A 353 23.95 -14.53 -4.88
CA GLN A 353 24.60 -14.28 -6.17
C GLN A 353 24.93 -12.79 -6.35
N LEU A 354 25.33 -12.15 -5.25
CA LEU A 354 25.73 -10.75 -5.29
C LEU A 354 26.93 -10.63 -6.21
N ASN A 355 26.91 -9.59 -7.04
CA ASN A 355 28.04 -9.21 -7.88
C ASN A 355 28.14 -7.68 -7.89
N VAL A 356 29.28 -7.16 -7.47
CA VAL A 356 29.63 -5.75 -7.45
C VAL A 356 30.74 -5.54 -8.47
N VAL A 357 30.57 -4.56 -9.34
CA VAL A 357 31.57 -4.13 -10.33
C VAL A 357 31.83 -2.64 -10.15
N SER A 358 33.10 -2.28 -9.97
CA SER A 358 33.55 -0.91 -9.74
C SER A 358 34.99 -0.74 -10.23
N GLY A 359 35.19 -0.42 -11.52
CA GLY A 359 36.52 -0.18 -12.14
C GLY A 359 37.67 -1.15 -11.75
N SER A 360 38.34 -0.87 -10.63
CA SER A 360 39.47 -1.67 -10.06
C SER A 360 39.09 -2.65 -8.95
N LEU A 361 37.81 -2.73 -8.58
CA LEU A 361 37.24 -3.60 -7.55
C LEU A 361 36.08 -4.39 -8.14
N ALA A 362 36.07 -5.69 -7.89
CA ALA A 362 34.87 -6.52 -8.03
C ALA A 362 34.63 -7.27 -6.72
N ALA A 363 33.38 -7.62 -6.42
CA ALA A 363 33.08 -8.49 -5.30
C ALA A 363 31.90 -9.41 -5.60
N ASP A 364 31.92 -10.62 -5.06
CA ASP A 364 30.81 -11.57 -5.18
C ASP A 364 30.48 -12.20 -3.82
N GLY A 365 29.25 -12.68 -3.63
CA GLY A 365 28.91 -13.41 -2.41
C GLY A 365 27.44 -13.46 -2.06
N ASN A 366 27.16 -13.68 -0.77
CA ASN A 366 25.81 -13.80 -0.24
C ASN A 366 25.72 -13.10 1.12
N VAL A 367 24.62 -12.36 1.33
CA VAL A 367 24.34 -11.62 2.55
C VAL A 367 22.90 -11.85 2.97
N THR A 368 22.69 -12.17 4.25
CA THR A 368 21.39 -12.23 4.88
C THR A 368 21.23 -11.03 5.81
N ILE A 369 20.06 -10.41 5.77
CA ILE A 369 19.65 -9.34 6.66
C ILE A 369 18.42 -9.80 7.44
N THR A 370 18.53 -9.88 8.76
CA THR A 370 17.43 -10.31 9.62
C THR A 370 16.33 -9.24 9.71
N PRO A 371 15.14 -9.56 10.28
CA PRO A 371 14.12 -8.55 10.55
C PRO A 371 14.54 -7.45 11.52
N ARG A 372 15.62 -7.68 12.30
CA ARG A 372 16.24 -6.72 13.23
C ARG A 372 17.40 -5.95 12.59
N ASP A 373 17.53 -6.00 11.27
CA ASP A 373 18.57 -5.32 10.50
C ASP A 373 20.00 -5.82 10.81
N GLU A 374 20.15 -7.01 11.40
CA GLU A 374 21.45 -7.67 11.59
C GLU A 374 21.94 -8.29 10.28
N LEU A 375 23.24 -8.17 10.01
CA LEU A 375 23.89 -8.68 8.81
C LEU A 375 24.66 -9.95 9.11
N SER A 376 24.58 -10.92 8.20
CA SER A 376 25.44 -12.11 8.19
C SER A 376 25.72 -12.57 6.77
N GLY A 377 26.96 -12.92 6.47
CA GLY A 377 27.31 -13.40 5.15
C GLY A 377 28.80 -13.47 4.90
N ARG A 378 29.13 -13.76 3.64
CA ARG A 378 30.50 -13.79 3.15
C ARG A 378 30.55 -13.24 1.74
N ILE A 379 31.58 -12.45 1.47
CA ILE A 379 31.89 -11.96 0.13
C ILE A 379 33.35 -12.23 -0.20
N ASN A 380 33.65 -12.35 -1.49
CA ASN A 380 35.00 -12.41 -2.03
C ASN A 380 35.30 -11.07 -2.70
N ALA A 381 36.27 -10.32 -2.18
CA ALA A 381 36.70 -9.06 -2.77
C ALA A 381 37.87 -9.30 -3.74
N ASN A 382 37.65 -9.03 -5.01
CA ASN A 382 38.65 -9.11 -6.08
C ASN A 382 39.21 -7.70 -6.34
N ILE A 383 40.44 -7.45 -5.87
CA ILE A 383 41.10 -6.16 -6.02
C ILE A 383 42.17 -6.25 -7.10
N LYS A 384 42.17 -5.27 -8.02
CA LYS A 384 43.30 -4.98 -8.91
C LYS A 384 44.04 -3.76 -8.36
N ALA A 385 45.13 -3.98 -7.64
CA ALA A 385 46.00 -2.92 -7.13
C ALA A 385 47.37 -2.95 -7.81
N ALA A 386 47.87 -1.80 -8.23
CA ALA A 386 49.17 -1.67 -8.90
C ALA A 386 50.35 -2.20 -8.06
N SER A 387 50.22 -2.21 -6.72
CA SER A 387 51.26 -2.61 -5.77
C SER A 387 51.18 -4.06 -5.28
N VAL A 388 50.07 -4.79 -5.49
CA VAL A 388 49.84 -6.13 -4.88
C VAL A 388 49.40 -7.19 -5.90
N GLY A 389 49.22 -6.82 -7.18
CA GLY A 389 48.66 -7.70 -8.20
C GLY A 389 47.16 -7.95 -8.00
N ALA A 390 46.61 -8.89 -8.77
CA ALA A 390 45.21 -9.32 -8.59
C ALA A 390 45.11 -10.26 -7.38
N ALA A 391 44.32 -9.87 -6.37
CA ALA A 391 44.09 -10.66 -5.17
C ALA A 391 42.59 -10.84 -4.89
N THR A 392 42.22 -12.05 -4.51
CA THR A 392 40.88 -12.39 -4.00
C THR A 392 40.96 -12.53 -2.49
N VAL A 393 40.19 -11.71 -1.77
CA VAL A 393 40.19 -11.67 -0.31
C VAL A 393 38.80 -12.04 0.22
N PRO A 394 38.64 -13.22 0.85
CA PRO A 394 37.40 -13.59 1.53
C PRO A 394 37.15 -12.71 2.76
N LEU A 395 35.98 -12.08 2.82
CA LEU A 395 35.54 -11.21 3.91
C LEU A 395 34.24 -11.74 4.53
N ASN A 396 34.18 -11.80 5.86
CA ASN A 396 32.92 -11.98 6.58
C ASN A 396 32.16 -10.66 6.63
N VAL A 397 30.84 -10.74 6.47
CA VAL A 397 29.90 -9.61 6.61
C VAL A 397 29.11 -9.80 7.89
N THR A 398 29.18 -8.83 8.80
CA THR A 398 28.52 -8.87 10.12
C THR A 398 28.03 -7.47 10.54
N GLY A 399 27.49 -7.35 11.76
CA GLY A 399 27.04 -6.08 12.33
C GLY A 399 25.56 -5.82 12.02
N THR A 400 25.21 -4.56 11.82
CA THR A 400 23.84 -4.14 11.46
C THR A 400 23.85 -3.33 10.17
N LEU A 401 22.69 -3.08 9.56
CA LEU A 401 22.62 -2.22 8.38
C LEU A 401 23.19 -0.81 8.62
N GLU A 402 23.01 -0.25 9.82
CA GLU A 402 23.53 1.07 10.16
C GLU A 402 25.02 1.06 10.52
N SER A 403 25.53 -0.07 10.99
CA SER A 403 26.93 -0.24 11.37
C SER A 403 27.45 -1.58 10.84
N PRO A 404 27.58 -1.70 9.51
CA PRO A 404 28.06 -2.91 8.88
C PRO A 404 29.56 -3.07 9.17
N LEU A 405 30.00 -4.32 9.30
CA LEU A 405 31.38 -4.65 9.59
C LEU A 405 31.88 -5.73 8.63
N LEU A 406 32.97 -5.42 7.92
CA LEU A 406 33.70 -6.38 7.10
C LEU A 406 35.08 -6.66 7.67
N TYR A 407 35.45 -7.92 7.72
CA TYR A 407 36.80 -8.33 8.12
C TYR A 407 37.21 -9.63 7.42
N PRO A 408 38.52 -9.84 7.18
CA PRO A 408 39.02 -11.08 6.59
C PRO A 408 38.64 -12.34 7.37
N THR A 409 38.45 -13.46 6.67
CA THR A 409 38.21 -14.75 7.33
C THR A 409 39.41 -15.19 8.18
N GLY A 410 39.18 -16.10 9.14
CA GLY A 410 40.26 -16.68 9.95
C GLY A 410 41.37 -17.32 9.10
N GLY A 411 40.99 -18.05 8.04
CA GLY A 411 41.93 -18.62 7.06
C GLY A 411 42.74 -17.56 6.31
N THR A 412 42.11 -16.44 5.94
CA THR A 412 42.81 -15.31 5.31
C THR A 412 43.84 -14.68 6.24
N MET A 413 43.49 -14.46 7.50
CA MET A 413 44.42 -13.89 8.49
C MET A 413 45.59 -14.84 8.80
N ALA A 414 45.31 -16.14 8.93
CA ALA A 414 46.34 -17.15 9.16
C ALA A 414 47.31 -17.26 7.97
N GLY A 415 46.81 -17.30 6.73
CA GLY A 415 47.63 -17.31 5.52
C GLY A 415 48.51 -16.06 5.40
N ALA A 416 47.96 -14.88 5.69
CA ALA A 416 48.70 -13.62 5.70
C ALA A 416 49.83 -13.60 6.75
N ALA A 417 49.61 -14.17 7.94
CA ALA A 417 50.61 -14.28 8.99
C ALA A 417 51.77 -15.21 8.58
N VAL A 418 51.46 -16.39 8.03
CA VAL A 418 52.48 -17.34 7.55
C VAL A 418 53.31 -16.75 6.41
N GLY A 419 52.67 -16.11 5.43
CA GLY A 419 53.38 -15.51 4.31
C GLY A 419 54.32 -14.37 4.72
N THR A 420 53.93 -13.56 5.71
CA THR A 420 54.74 -12.46 6.24
C THR A 420 56.01 -12.96 6.93
N VAL A 421 55.98 -14.14 7.57
CA VAL A 421 57.15 -14.74 8.22
C VAL A 421 58.16 -15.26 7.18
N ILE A 422 57.69 -15.78 6.04
CA ILE A 422 58.57 -16.44 5.05
C ILE A 422 59.20 -15.43 4.08
N LEU A 423 58.46 -14.40 3.64
CA LEU A 423 58.88 -13.52 2.54
C LEU A 423 58.94 -12.03 2.92
N GLY A 424 58.77 -11.71 4.20
CA GLY A 424 58.80 -10.35 4.73
C GLY A 424 57.51 -9.53 4.49
N PRO A 425 57.41 -8.34 5.11
CA PRO A 425 56.22 -7.48 5.00
C PRO A 425 55.96 -7.03 3.55
N GLY A 426 54.69 -7.13 3.10
CA GLY A 426 54.25 -6.63 1.79
C GLY A 426 54.18 -7.71 0.71
N VAL A 427 55.30 -8.37 0.39
CA VAL A 427 55.35 -9.43 -0.64
C VAL A 427 54.89 -10.78 -0.09
N GLY A 428 55.23 -11.08 1.18
CA GLY A 428 54.82 -12.34 1.81
C GLY A 428 53.36 -12.40 2.22
N THR A 429 52.82 -11.28 2.69
CA THR A 429 51.44 -11.18 3.17
C THR A 429 50.41 -11.50 2.08
N SER A 430 50.70 -11.12 0.83
CA SER A 430 49.81 -11.34 -0.33
C SER A 430 49.90 -12.75 -0.89
N ILE A 431 51.09 -13.36 -0.88
CA ILE A 431 51.32 -14.73 -1.37
C ILE A 431 50.82 -15.77 -0.36
N GLY A 432 51.04 -15.57 0.94
CA GLY A 432 50.58 -16.50 1.98
C GLY A 432 49.05 -16.58 2.11
N ALA A 433 48.34 -15.46 1.90
CA ALA A 433 46.88 -15.45 1.85
C ALA A 433 46.32 -16.35 0.73
N LYS A 434 47.04 -16.45 -0.40
CA LYS A 434 46.68 -17.30 -1.55
C LYS A 434 46.90 -18.80 -1.28
N VAL A 435 47.86 -19.17 -0.43
CA VAL A 435 48.13 -20.57 -0.04
C VAL A 435 47.15 -21.05 1.03
N GLY A 436 46.80 -20.20 2.00
CA GLY A 436 45.76 -20.52 3.00
C GLY A 436 44.38 -20.80 2.39
N GLN A 437 44.06 -20.13 1.27
CA GLN A 437 42.85 -20.35 0.48
C GLN A 437 42.77 -21.78 -0.11
N TRP A 438 43.92 -22.40 -0.44
CA TRP A 438 43.98 -23.76 -0.99
C TRP A 438 43.68 -24.82 0.09
N THR A 439 44.14 -24.59 1.32
CA THR A 439 43.89 -25.50 2.45
C THR A 439 42.45 -25.44 2.97
N GLU A 440 41.79 -24.28 2.93
CA GLU A 440 40.39 -24.15 3.36
C GLU A 440 39.42 -24.86 2.39
N GLY A 441 39.72 -24.88 1.08
CA GLY A 441 38.95 -25.61 0.07
C GLY A 441 39.09 -27.13 0.11
N LEU A 442 40.17 -27.66 0.71
CA LEU A 442 40.43 -29.09 0.86
C LEU A 442 39.90 -29.68 2.19
N PHE A 443 39.66 -28.84 3.20
CA PHE A 443 39.31 -29.31 4.56
C PHE A 443 38.04 -28.67 5.18
N GLY A 444 37.33 -27.77 4.48
CA GLY A 444 36.20 -27.03 5.06
C GLY A 444 34.81 -27.66 4.86
N LYS A 445 34.26 -28.26 5.93
CA LYS A 445 32.84 -28.21 6.30
C LYS A 445 32.64 -27.10 7.33
#